data_AF-A0A0E0AJB8-F1
#
_entry.id   AF-A0A0E0AJB8-F1
#
_cell.length_a   1.000
_cell.length_b   1.000
_cell.length_c   1.000
_cell.angle_alpha   90.00
_cell.angle_beta   90.00
_cell.angle_gamma   90.00
#
_symmetry.space_group_name_H-M   'P 1'
#
loop_
_entity.id
_entity.type
_entity.pdbx_description
1 polymer ?
#
loop_
_entity_poly.entity_id
_entity_poly.type
_entity_poly.pdbx_seq_one_letter_code
_entity_poly.pdbx_strand_id
1 'polypeptide(L)'
;MAEWLRSGGEEETAFEMVHGVGLWGACNRAPELGEHFNDAMAADSRFIMDMAINGSGRQVFDKITSLVDVAGGTGAAARAVAAAFRHIKCTVLDLPHSVLHDWSDEDCIKILKRCKGAIIPSRDAGGKIIIIDVVVGSSSEAICRGTQQMFDLIISVLTPGKERDEEEWCKIFKEAGFTKYKISPVLGFRSIIEVFP
;
A
#
# COMPACT_ATOMS: atom_id res chain seq x y z
N MET A 1 -10.34 18.30 -14.75
CA MET A 1 -10.34 18.61 -13.30
C MET A 1 -11.66 19.20 -12.81
N ALA A 2 -12.11 20.37 -13.30
CA ALA A 2 -13.36 20.97 -12.81
C ALA A 2 -14.61 20.12 -13.11
N GLU A 3 -14.62 19.40 -14.24
CA GLU A 3 -15.70 18.45 -14.58
C GLU A 3 -15.70 17.22 -13.67
N TRP A 4 -14.53 16.63 -13.44
CA TRP A 4 -14.37 15.52 -12.50
C TRP A 4 -14.87 15.88 -11.09
N LEU A 5 -14.45 17.03 -10.54
CA LEU A 5 -14.94 17.50 -9.23
C LEU A 5 -16.47 17.69 -9.19
N ARG A 6 -17.09 18.07 -10.31
CA ARG A 6 -18.56 18.21 -10.40
C ARG A 6 -19.29 16.87 -10.51
N SER A 7 -18.62 15.84 -11.03
CA SER A 7 -19.17 14.48 -11.16
C SER A 7 -19.15 13.68 -9.86
N GLY A 8 -18.53 14.21 -8.79
CA GLY A 8 -18.33 13.48 -7.54
C GLY A 8 -17.13 12.52 -7.55
N GLY A 9 -16.53 12.27 -8.73
CA GLY A 9 -15.33 11.43 -8.87
C GLY A 9 -15.59 9.93 -8.64
N GLU A 10 -16.84 9.48 -8.76
CA GLU A 10 -17.25 8.13 -8.34
C GLU A 10 -17.18 7.06 -9.44
N GLU A 11 -17.27 7.44 -10.73
CA GLU A 11 -17.29 6.47 -11.85
C GLU A 11 -16.01 6.43 -12.69
N GLU A 12 -15.35 7.57 -12.93
CA GLU A 12 -14.10 7.68 -13.67
C GLU A 12 -13.09 8.58 -12.95
N THR A 13 -11.82 8.19 -13.00
CA THR A 13 -10.73 9.01 -12.47
C THR A 13 -10.49 10.23 -13.36
N ALA A 14 -9.96 11.33 -12.80
CA ALA A 14 -9.60 12.49 -13.60
C ALA A 14 -8.58 12.16 -14.70
N PHE A 15 -7.68 11.20 -14.45
CA PHE A 15 -6.75 10.67 -15.45
C PHE A 15 -7.50 9.99 -16.60
N GLU A 16 -8.46 9.13 -16.28
CA GLU A 16 -9.23 8.38 -17.27
C GLU A 16 -10.10 9.29 -18.14
N MET A 17 -10.75 10.30 -17.55
CA MET A 17 -11.52 11.30 -18.31
C MET A 17 -10.68 12.02 -19.37
N VAL A 18 -9.37 12.18 -19.13
CA VAL A 18 -8.45 12.89 -20.04
C VAL A 18 -7.83 11.93 -21.06
N HIS A 19 -7.46 10.72 -20.63
CA HIS A 19 -6.66 9.79 -21.44
C HIS A 19 -7.49 8.63 -22.05
N GLY A 20 -8.76 8.52 -21.71
CA GLY A 20 -9.69 7.48 -22.14
C GLY A 20 -9.35 6.08 -21.63
N VAL A 21 -8.40 5.96 -20.69
CA VAL A 21 -8.09 4.74 -19.92
C VAL A 21 -7.54 5.13 -18.55
N GLY A 22 -7.74 4.26 -17.57
CA GLY A 22 -7.06 4.35 -16.28
C GLY A 22 -5.53 4.21 -16.36
N LEU A 23 -4.85 4.63 -15.28
CA LEU A 23 -3.39 4.67 -15.16
C LEU A 23 -2.71 3.36 -15.60
N TRP A 24 -3.16 2.23 -15.07
CA TRP A 24 -2.56 0.93 -15.38
C TRP A 24 -2.74 0.55 -16.86
N GLY A 25 -3.88 0.91 -17.46
CA GLY A 25 -4.11 0.75 -18.89
C GLY A 25 -3.14 1.60 -19.71
N ALA A 26 -2.82 2.82 -19.26
CA ALA A 26 -1.82 3.66 -19.90
C ALA A 26 -0.41 3.07 -19.78
N CYS A 27 0.01 2.63 -18.59
CA CYS A 27 1.32 1.98 -18.37
C CYS A 27 1.48 0.71 -19.22
N ASN A 28 0.42 -0.08 -19.38
CA ASN A 28 0.45 -1.28 -20.21
C ASN A 28 0.53 -0.97 -21.71
N ARG A 29 -0.04 0.16 -22.16
CA ARG A 29 -0.02 0.56 -23.58
C ARG A 29 1.26 1.31 -23.95
N ALA A 30 1.92 1.95 -23.00
CA ALA A 30 3.14 2.72 -23.20
C ALA A 30 4.28 2.15 -22.32
N PRO A 31 5.11 1.22 -22.85
CA PRO A 31 6.16 0.56 -22.08
C PRO A 31 7.12 1.53 -21.39
N GLU A 32 7.49 2.64 -22.04
CA GLU A 32 8.34 3.68 -21.44
C GLU A 32 7.70 4.31 -20.20
N LEU A 33 6.40 4.57 -20.23
CA LEU A 33 5.66 5.09 -19.07
C LEU A 33 5.63 4.06 -17.94
N GLY A 34 5.38 2.80 -18.27
CA GLY A 34 5.40 1.70 -17.29
C GLY A 34 6.77 1.50 -16.66
N GLU A 35 7.85 1.60 -17.45
CA GLU A 35 9.22 1.50 -16.95
C GLU A 35 9.56 2.66 -16.00
N HIS A 36 9.25 3.90 -16.39
CA HIS A 36 9.44 5.06 -15.52
C HIS A 36 8.64 4.98 -14.23
N PHE A 37 7.39 4.51 -14.30
CA PHE A 37 6.57 4.27 -13.11
C PHE A 37 7.21 3.23 -12.19
N ASN A 38 7.66 2.11 -12.75
CA ASN A 38 8.32 1.05 -11.99
C ASN A 38 9.63 1.50 -11.35
N ASP A 39 10.42 2.32 -12.06
CA ASP A 39 11.66 2.89 -11.53
C ASP A 39 11.40 3.84 -10.37
N ALA A 40 10.39 4.71 -10.49
CA ALA A 40 9.95 5.59 -9.43
C ALA A 40 9.50 4.79 -8.19
N MET A 41 8.66 3.77 -8.37
CA MET A 41 8.19 2.91 -7.29
C MET A 41 9.32 2.09 -6.66
N ALA A 42 10.29 1.62 -7.46
CA ALA A 42 11.45 0.93 -6.93
C ALA A 42 12.36 1.86 -6.12
N ALA A 43 12.51 3.13 -6.52
CA ALA A 43 13.27 4.13 -5.77
C ALA A 43 12.59 4.46 -4.43
N ASP A 44 11.28 4.69 -4.45
CA ASP A 44 10.49 4.94 -3.24
C ASP A 44 10.52 3.75 -2.28
N SER A 45 10.33 2.53 -2.82
CA SER A 45 10.43 1.28 -2.04
C SER A 45 11.78 1.12 -1.35
N ARG A 46 12.89 1.45 -2.03
CA ARG A 46 14.23 1.38 -1.40
C ARG A 46 14.35 2.36 -0.24
N PHE A 47 13.88 3.58 -0.41
CA PHE A 47 13.93 4.61 0.63
C PHE A 47 13.07 4.22 1.84
N ILE A 48 11.83 3.81 1.59
CA ILE A 48 10.90 3.42 2.65
C ILE A 48 11.36 2.16 3.39
N MET A 49 11.88 1.17 2.67
CA MET A 49 12.39 -0.03 3.31
C MET A 49 13.68 0.21 4.09
N ASP A 50 14.54 1.14 3.67
CA ASP A 50 15.68 1.57 4.48
C ASP A 50 15.22 2.14 5.83
N MET A 51 14.23 3.05 5.83
CA MET A 51 13.65 3.58 7.07
C MET A 51 12.97 2.49 7.92
N ALA A 52 12.24 1.57 7.29
CA ALA A 52 11.54 0.50 8.01
C ALA A 52 12.51 -0.52 8.61
N ILE A 53 13.61 -0.85 7.92
CA ILE A 53 14.56 -1.87 8.35
C ILE A 53 15.60 -1.31 9.31
N ASN A 54 16.09 -0.09 9.06
CA ASN A 54 17.17 0.53 9.83
C ASN A 54 16.66 1.53 10.89
N GLY A 55 15.37 1.84 10.89
CA GLY A 55 14.73 2.74 11.85
C GLY A 55 13.71 2.06 12.76
N SER A 56 12.71 2.84 13.19
CA SER A 56 11.69 2.44 14.18
C SER A 56 10.66 1.42 13.68
N GLY A 57 10.79 0.94 12.43
CA GLY A 57 9.94 -0.12 11.87
C GLY A 57 10.53 -1.53 12.02
N ARG A 58 11.80 -1.65 12.46
CA ARG A 58 12.57 -2.89 12.29
C ARG A 58 11.92 -4.10 12.98
N GLN A 59 11.36 -3.89 14.17
CA GLN A 59 10.69 -4.90 14.98
C GLN A 59 9.46 -5.52 14.30
N VAL A 60 8.93 -4.88 13.25
CA VAL A 60 7.83 -5.44 12.46
C VAL A 60 8.27 -6.71 11.75
N PHE A 61 9.56 -6.89 11.48
CA PHE A 61 10.10 -8.11 10.85
C PHE A 61 10.51 -9.19 11.86
N ASP A 62 10.37 -8.94 13.17
CA ASP A 62 10.76 -9.91 14.19
C ASP A 62 9.91 -11.19 14.11
N LYS A 63 10.59 -12.34 14.24
CA LYS A 63 9.99 -13.69 14.22
C LYS A 63 9.29 -14.06 12.90
N ILE A 64 9.40 -13.22 11.85
CA ILE A 64 8.98 -13.58 10.51
C ILE A 64 10.01 -14.55 9.92
N THR A 65 9.55 -15.60 9.24
CA THR A 65 10.42 -16.58 8.57
C THR A 65 10.09 -16.72 7.09
N SER A 66 8.90 -16.29 6.68
CA SER A 66 8.53 -16.14 5.27
C SER A 66 7.70 -14.89 5.11
N LEU A 67 7.92 -14.17 4.01
CA LEU A 67 7.22 -12.95 3.65
C LEU A 67 6.77 -13.05 2.19
N VAL A 68 5.52 -12.67 1.94
CA VAL A 68 5.00 -12.49 0.58
C VAL A 68 4.78 -10.99 0.38
N ASP A 69 5.48 -10.42 -0.59
CA ASP A 69 5.41 -9.03 -1.01
C ASP A 69 4.33 -8.93 -2.10
N VAL A 70 3.12 -8.54 -1.70
CA VAL A 70 1.95 -8.42 -2.57
C VAL A 70 1.96 -7.05 -3.22
N ALA A 71 1.77 -6.98 -4.54
CA ALA A 71 2.03 -5.79 -5.35
C ALA A 71 3.51 -5.33 -5.23
N GLY A 72 4.43 -6.30 -5.14
CA GLY A 72 5.86 -6.02 -4.93
C GLY A 72 6.58 -5.42 -6.14
N GLY A 73 5.89 -5.25 -7.27
CA GLY A 73 6.41 -4.73 -8.53
C GLY A 73 7.64 -5.51 -8.99
N THR A 74 8.74 -4.78 -9.20
CA THR A 74 10.04 -5.38 -9.55
C THR A 74 10.73 -6.07 -8.38
N GLY A 75 10.12 -6.13 -7.18
CA GLY A 75 10.62 -6.82 -5.99
C GLY A 75 11.60 -6.01 -5.14
N ALA A 76 11.58 -4.68 -5.26
CA ALA A 76 12.52 -3.81 -4.53
C ALA A 76 12.41 -3.97 -3.01
N ALA A 77 11.19 -4.03 -2.47
CA ALA A 77 10.96 -4.19 -1.05
C ALA A 77 11.37 -5.57 -0.53
N ALA A 78 10.90 -6.65 -1.18
CA ALA A 78 11.34 -8.01 -0.88
C ALA A 78 12.87 -8.18 -0.90
N ARG A 79 13.58 -7.58 -1.87
CA ARG A 79 15.05 -7.62 -1.93
C ARG A 79 15.70 -6.94 -0.72
N ALA A 80 15.18 -5.79 -0.30
CA ALA A 80 15.68 -5.09 0.88
C ALA A 80 15.50 -5.95 2.15
N VAL A 81 14.33 -6.57 2.34
CA VAL A 81 14.08 -7.50 3.45
C VAL A 81 15.03 -8.69 3.39
N ALA A 82 15.16 -9.35 2.24
CA ALA A 82 16.02 -10.52 2.10
C ALA A 82 17.52 -10.21 2.32
N ALA A 83 17.96 -8.99 1.99
CA ALA A 83 19.31 -8.53 2.26
C ALA A 83 19.56 -8.32 3.76
N ALA A 84 18.60 -7.71 4.47
CA ALA A 84 18.71 -7.39 5.89
C ALA A 84 18.45 -8.60 6.82
N PHE A 85 17.57 -9.50 6.41
CA PHE A 85 17.12 -10.65 7.20
C PHE A 85 17.30 -11.95 6.42
N ARG A 86 18.53 -12.49 6.42
CA ARG A 86 18.91 -13.69 5.65
C ARG A 86 18.07 -14.95 5.95
N HIS A 87 17.38 -14.98 7.09
CA HIS A 87 16.52 -16.10 7.50
C HIS A 87 15.08 -15.98 6.98
N ILE A 88 14.68 -14.84 6.40
CA ILE A 88 13.33 -14.63 5.87
C ILE A 88 13.30 -15.06 4.41
N LYS A 89 12.46 -16.04 4.09
CA LYS A 89 12.16 -16.41 2.71
C LYS A 89 11.16 -15.41 2.11
N CYS A 90 11.61 -14.55 1.21
CA CYS A 90 10.75 -13.61 0.51
C CYS A 90 10.21 -14.20 -0.81
N THR A 91 8.94 -13.96 -1.10
CA THR A 91 8.29 -14.22 -2.39
C THR A 91 7.66 -12.93 -2.87
N VAL A 92 7.87 -12.55 -4.12
CA VAL A 92 7.19 -11.41 -4.73
C VAL A 92 5.99 -11.92 -5.49
N LEU A 93 4.82 -11.38 -5.18
CA LEU A 93 3.59 -11.63 -5.90
C LEU A 93 3.10 -10.30 -6.45
N ASP A 94 3.13 -10.16 -7.77
CA ASP A 94 2.70 -8.94 -8.44
C ASP A 94 1.52 -9.22 -9.37
N LEU A 95 0.61 -8.27 -9.45
CA LEU A 95 -0.46 -8.21 -10.43
C LEU A 95 -0.32 -6.87 -11.18
N PRO A 96 -0.94 -6.70 -12.36
CA PRO A 96 -0.84 -5.46 -13.13
C PRO A 96 -1.33 -4.18 -12.43
N HIS A 97 -1.88 -4.28 -11.20
CA HIS A 97 -2.56 -3.22 -10.46
C HIS A 97 -2.10 -3.27 -8.98
N SER A 98 -1.67 -2.12 -8.45
CA SER A 98 -0.81 -1.99 -7.25
C SER A 98 -1.60 -1.81 -5.93
N VAL A 99 -0.93 -1.41 -4.85
CA VAL A 99 -1.26 -1.42 -3.40
C VAL A 99 -2.64 -0.89 -2.95
N LEU A 100 -3.00 -1.10 -1.68
CA LEU A 100 -4.37 -0.88 -1.14
C LEU A 100 -4.93 0.55 -1.31
N HIS A 101 -4.10 1.60 -1.30
CA HIS A 101 -4.60 2.95 -1.61
C HIS A 101 -5.06 3.15 -3.05
N ASP A 102 -4.77 2.22 -3.98
CA ASP A 102 -5.20 2.31 -5.38
C ASP A 102 -6.61 1.76 -5.61
N TRP A 103 -7.19 1.14 -4.57
CA TRP A 103 -8.46 0.41 -4.65
C TRP A 103 -9.55 1.07 -3.83
N SER A 104 -10.81 0.79 -4.20
CA SER A 104 -11.96 1.09 -3.35
C SER A 104 -11.92 0.30 -2.04
N ASP A 105 -12.78 0.68 -1.08
CA ASP A 105 -12.88 -0.01 0.20
C ASP A 105 -13.35 -1.47 0.02
N GLU A 106 -14.28 -1.73 -0.91
CA GLU A 106 -14.78 -3.07 -1.22
C GLU A 106 -13.69 -3.99 -1.76
N ASP A 107 -12.83 -3.47 -2.63
CA ASP A 107 -11.73 -4.23 -3.20
C ASP A 107 -10.60 -4.44 -2.19
N CYS A 108 -10.31 -3.44 -1.34
CA CYS A 108 -9.43 -3.61 -0.18
C CYS A 108 -9.90 -4.76 0.71
N ILE A 109 -11.20 -4.83 1.02
CA ILE A 109 -11.78 -5.90 1.84
C ILE A 109 -11.59 -7.27 1.18
N LYS A 110 -11.78 -7.38 -0.15
CA LYS A 110 -11.57 -8.64 -0.89
C LYS A 110 -10.09 -9.06 -0.85
N ILE A 111 -9.17 -8.13 -1.06
CA ILE A 111 -7.73 -8.38 -1.01
C ILE A 111 -7.33 -8.87 0.39
N LEU A 112 -7.75 -8.15 1.44
CA LEU A 112 -7.43 -8.49 2.82
C LEU A 112 -8.02 -9.84 3.24
N LYS A 113 -9.22 -10.21 2.79
CA LYS A 113 -9.80 -11.55 3.00
C LYS A 113 -8.95 -12.65 2.37
N ARG A 114 -8.40 -12.43 1.17
CA ARG A 114 -7.48 -13.38 0.52
C ARG A 114 -6.16 -13.49 1.28
N CYS A 115 -5.58 -12.35 1.69
CA CYS A 115 -4.37 -12.34 2.52
C CYS A 115 -4.59 -13.08 3.85
N LYS A 116 -5.75 -12.89 4.49
CA LYS A 116 -6.16 -13.63 5.70
C LYS A 116 -6.15 -15.14 5.45
N GLY A 117 -6.79 -15.57 4.36
CA GLY A 117 -6.86 -16.98 3.95
C GLY A 117 -5.52 -17.59 3.56
N ALA A 118 -4.53 -16.80 3.16
CA ALA A 118 -3.17 -17.29 2.91
C ALA A 118 -2.34 -17.47 4.20
N ILE A 119 -2.61 -16.67 5.23
CA ILE A 119 -1.92 -16.75 6.52
C ILE A 119 -2.41 -17.95 7.34
N ILE A 120 -3.72 -18.12 7.48
CA ILE A 120 -4.35 -19.08 8.43
C ILE A 120 -3.95 -20.55 8.20
N PRO A 121 -3.92 -21.09 6.97
CA PRO A 121 -3.56 -22.49 6.74
C PRO A 121 -2.08 -22.79 6.98
N SER A 122 -1.25 -21.76 7.11
CA SER A 122 0.20 -21.90 7.01
C SER A 122 0.93 -21.97 8.36
N ARG A 123 0.31 -21.59 9.50
CA ARG A 123 1.05 -21.39 10.77
C ARG A 123 0.23 -21.56 12.05
N ASP A 124 0.65 -22.49 12.90
CA ASP A 124 0.33 -22.50 14.35
C ASP A 124 1.02 -21.35 15.11
N ALA A 125 2.10 -20.79 14.53
CA ALA A 125 2.94 -19.75 15.13
C ALA A 125 2.40 -18.31 14.98
N GLY A 126 1.18 -18.15 14.44
CA GLY A 126 0.59 -16.85 14.11
C GLY A 126 1.11 -16.25 12.80
N GLY A 127 0.54 -15.11 12.42
CA GLY A 127 0.94 -14.33 11.24
C GLY A 127 0.35 -12.92 11.31
N LYS A 128 0.77 -12.06 10.39
CA LYS A 128 0.26 -10.70 10.28
C LYS A 128 0.36 -10.21 8.84
N ILE A 129 -0.48 -9.25 8.51
CA ILE A 129 -0.35 -8.44 7.31
C ILE A 129 0.39 -7.16 7.71
N ILE A 130 1.34 -6.75 6.89
CA ILE A 130 2.06 -5.48 7.03
C ILE A 130 1.63 -4.62 5.85
N ILE A 131 1.02 -3.48 6.15
CA ILE A 131 0.64 -2.47 5.16
C ILE A 131 1.54 -1.27 5.41
N ILE A 132 2.14 -0.73 4.35
CA ILE A 132 2.87 0.53 4.42
C ILE A 132 2.09 1.51 3.55
N ASP A 133 1.43 2.46 4.19
CA ASP A 133 0.55 3.39 3.50
C ASP A 133 0.38 4.69 4.28
N VAL A 134 -0.22 5.71 3.66
CA VAL A 134 -0.60 6.91 4.40
C VAL A 134 -1.78 6.60 5.31
N VAL A 135 -1.73 7.16 6.52
CA VAL A 135 -2.89 7.25 7.41
C VAL A 135 -3.15 8.71 7.65
N VAL A 136 -4.22 9.23 7.07
CA VAL A 136 -4.53 10.66 7.10
C VAL A 136 -4.71 11.11 8.56
N GLY A 137 -3.98 12.16 8.96
CA GLY A 137 -4.04 12.69 10.31
C GLY A 137 -3.21 11.95 11.35
N SER A 138 -2.47 10.89 10.96
CA SER A 138 -1.62 10.13 11.89
C SER A 138 -0.38 10.89 12.38
N SER A 139 0.03 11.94 11.66
CA SER A 139 1.16 12.80 12.04
C SER A 139 0.70 14.14 12.60
N SER A 140 1.30 14.53 13.73
CA SER A 140 1.11 15.85 14.33
C SER A 140 1.97 16.94 13.68
N GLU A 141 2.91 16.57 12.81
CA GLU A 141 3.79 17.51 12.10
C GLU A 141 3.08 18.15 10.89
N ALA A 142 3.15 19.47 10.78
CA ALA A 142 2.45 20.21 9.73
C ALA A 142 2.92 19.85 8.31
N ILE A 143 4.24 19.62 8.12
CA ILE A 143 4.81 19.23 6.82
C ILE A 143 4.26 17.85 6.40
N CYS A 144 4.24 16.91 7.34
CA CYS A 144 3.67 15.58 7.10
C CYS A 144 2.19 15.70 6.74
N ARG A 145 1.38 16.46 7.48
CA ARG A 145 -0.06 16.65 7.14
C ARG A 145 -0.29 17.23 5.75
N GLY A 146 0.45 18.28 5.37
CA GLY A 146 0.32 18.86 4.03
C GLY A 146 0.69 17.87 2.93
N THR A 147 1.70 17.03 3.19
CA THR A 147 2.11 15.96 2.27
C THR A 147 1.06 14.86 2.17
N GLN A 148 0.45 14.45 3.29
CA GLN A 148 -0.63 13.45 3.31
C GLN A 148 -1.83 13.90 2.46
N GLN A 149 -2.27 15.15 2.61
CA GLN A 149 -3.36 15.72 1.82
C GLN A 149 -3.04 15.82 0.33
N MET A 150 -1.78 16.16 0.00
CA MET A 150 -1.32 16.18 -1.38
C MET A 150 -1.35 14.78 -2.01
N PHE A 151 -0.92 13.76 -1.26
CA PHE A 151 -0.97 12.37 -1.71
C PHE A 151 -2.40 11.87 -1.91
N ASP A 152 -3.32 12.19 -0.98
CA ASP A 152 -4.74 11.85 -1.13
C ASP A 152 -5.33 12.37 -2.45
N LEU A 153 -5.05 13.64 -2.77
CA LEU A 153 -5.47 14.22 -4.05
C LEU A 153 -4.83 13.52 -5.26
N ILE A 154 -3.54 13.19 -5.18
CA ILE A 154 -2.83 12.49 -6.27
C ILE A 154 -3.45 11.12 -6.52
N ILE A 155 -3.68 10.34 -5.46
CA ILE A 155 -4.27 9.00 -5.56
C ILE A 155 -5.68 9.09 -6.14
N SER A 156 -6.54 9.97 -5.61
CA SER A 156 -7.90 10.16 -6.10
C SER A 156 -7.98 10.61 -7.57
N VAL A 157 -6.98 11.35 -8.06
CA VAL A 157 -6.89 11.77 -9.47
C VAL A 157 -6.49 10.63 -10.40
N LEU A 158 -5.63 9.72 -9.93
CA LEU A 158 -4.98 8.69 -10.75
C LEU A 158 -5.66 7.33 -10.68
N THR A 159 -6.32 7.03 -9.57
CA THR A 159 -6.83 5.70 -9.24
C THR A 159 -8.24 5.81 -8.64
N PRO A 160 -9.03 4.72 -8.61
CA PRO A 160 -10.32 4.68 -7.93
C PRO A 160 -10.19 4.61 -6.39
N GLY A 161 -8.97 4.71 -5.86
CA GLY A 161 -8.71 4.64 -4.44
C GLY A 161 -8.56 6.02 -3.79
N LYS A 162 -8.07 6.02 -2.55
CA LYS A 162 -7.90 7.20 -1.70
C LYS A 162 -6.90 6.91 -0.59
N GLU A 163 -6.36 7.97 0.00
CA GLU A 163 -5.67 7.84 1.27
C GLU A 163 -6.70 7.83 2.40
N ARG A 164 -6.48 6.95 3.39
CA ARG A 164 -7.49 6.65 4.40
C ARG A 164 -7.09 7.15 5.78
N ASP A 165 -8.06 7.59 6.56
CA ASP A 165 -7.86 7.80 7.99
C ASP A 165 -7.93 6.48 8.78
N GLU A 166 -7.68 6.56 10.10
CA GLU A 166 -7.72 5.36 10.95
C GLU A 166 -9.14 4.77 11.09
N GLU A 167 -10.20 5.58 11.06
CA GLU A 167 -11.57 5.10 11.19
C GLU A 167 -11.98 4.28 9.96
N GLU A 168 -11.60 4.75 8.77
CA GLU A 168 -11.81 4.05 7.50
C GLU A 168 -11.00 2.74 7.44
N TRP A 169 -9.71 2.77 7.81
CA TRP A 169 -8.90 1.56 7.93
C TRP A 169 -9.53 0.55 8.91
N CYS A 170 -9.97 1.02 10.08
CA CYS A 170 -10.63 0.21 11.11
C CYS A 170 -11.89 -0.48 10.57
N LYS A 171 -12.72 0.25 9.80
CA LYS A 171 -13.92 -0.30 9.14
C LYS A 171 -13.55 -1.41 8.15
N ILE A 172 -12.58 -1.15 7.26
CA ILE A 172 -12.10 -2.12 6.29
C ILE A 172 -11.57 -3.39 6.97
N PHE A 173 -10.76 -3.25 8.02
CA PHE A 173 -10.22 -4.38 8.77
C PHE A 173 -11.34 -5.22 9.41
N LYS A 174 -12.31 -4.57 10.04
CA LYS A 174 -13.48 -5.25 10.63
C LYS A 174 -14.28 -6.02 9.60
N GLU A 175 -14.58 -5.40 8.45
CA GLU A 175 -15.34 -6.04 7.37
C GLU A 175 -14.57 -7.16 6.64
N ALA A 176 -13.23 -7.07 6.63
CA ALA A 176 -12.33 -8.14 6.22
C ALA A 176 -12.17 -9.25 7.27
N GLY A 177 -12.78 -9.10 8.45
CA GLY A 177 -12.83 -10.10 9.52
C GLY A 177 -11.64 -10.05 10.48
N PHE A 178 -10.88 -8.97 10.51
CA PHE A 178 -9.79 -8.76 11.48
C PHE A 178 -10.32 -8.05 12.72
N THR A 179 -9.74 -8.39 13.88
CA THR A 179 -10.18 -7.83 15.18
C THR A 179 -9.10 -7.00 15.86
N LYS A 180 -7.85 -7.10 15.40
CA LYS A 180 -6.70 -6.42 15.99
C LYS A 180 -5.83 -5.83 14.88
N TYR A 181 -5.45 -4.59 15.06
CA TYR A 181 -4.46 -3.91 14.25
C TYR A 181 -3.64 -2.95 15.10
N LYS A 182 -2.52 -2.47 14.58
CA LYS A 182 -1.68 -1.45 15.18
C LYS A 182 -1.13 -0.54 14.09
N ILE A 183 -1.27 0.77 14.26
CA ILE A 183 -0.72 1.79 13.36
C ILE A 183 0.53 2.40 14.01
N SER A 184 1.57 2.66 13.21
CA SER A 184 2.81 3.29 13.65
C SER A 184 3.27 4.32 12.60
N PRO A 185 3.07 5.63 12.85
CA PRO A 185 3.46 6.70 11.91
C PRO A 185 4.96 6.98 12.00
N VAL A 186 5.77 6.05 11.50
CA VAL A 186 7.24 6.05 11.68
C VAL A 186 8.03 6.19 10.38
N LEU A 187 7.35 6.41 9.25
CA LEU A 187 7.94 6.45 7.91
C LEU A 187 7.70 7.82 7.24
N GLY A 188 7.99 8.90 7.97
CA GLY A 188 7.69 10.26 7.54
C GLY A 188 6.18 10.50 7.50
N PHE A 189 5.64 10.78 6.31
CA PHE A 189 4.19 10.98 6.13
C PHE A 189 3.41 9.65 6.03
N ARG A 190 4.10 8.52 5.90
CA ARG A 190 3.52 7.17 5.84
C ARG A 190 3.57 6.47 7.20
N SER A 191 2.73 5.46 7.34
CA SER A 191 2.62 4.61 8.52
C SER A 191 2.89 3.15 8.18
N ILE A 192 3.31 2.39 9.18
CA ILE A 192 3.24 0.92 9.15
C ILE A 192 1.97 0.50 9.88
N ILE A 193 1.15 -0.33 9.23
CA ILE A 193 -0.05 -0.91 9.82
C ILE A 193 0.15 -2.42 9.91
N GLU A 194 0.14 -2.95 11.13
CA GLU A 194 0.18 -4.38 11.40
C GLU A 194 -1.26 -4.87 11.63
N VAL A 195 -1.74 -5.83 10.84
CA VAL A 195 -3.10 -6.40 10.96
C VAL A 195 -3.00 -7.89 11.29
N PHE A 196 -3.74 -8.34 12.30
CA PHE A 196 -3.62 -9.69 12.88
C PHE A 196 -4.89 -10.52 12.65
N PRO A 197 -4.78 -11.71 11.99
CA PRO A 197 -5.92 -12.55 11.60
C PRO A 197 -6.74 -13.12 12.76
#